data_AF-A0A258D140-F1
#
_entry.id   AF-A0A258D140-F1
#
_cell.length_a   1.000
_cell.length_b   1.000
_cell.length_c   1.000
_cell.angle_alpha   90.00
_cell.angle_beta   90.00
_cell.angle_gamma   90.00
#
_symmetry.space_group_name_H-M   'P 1'
#
loop_
_entity.id
_entity.type
_entity.pdbx_description
1 polymer ?
#
loop_
_entity_poly.entity_id
_entity_poly.type
_entity_poly.pdbx_seq_one_letter_code
_entity_poly.pdbx_strand_id
1 'polypeptide(L)'
;MTLPRLILPLLMAAACALGGCAYNPDLGRDQLLIVNDNNLAAQGEKAWAETLRNSYVSKEPRKNARVQAVGQRVITAAGLAGRPWDYAVFLDEAPNAFVLPGGHVGVTVGLLTLVENDDQLAAVIGHEAGHVVARHAAERVSQETTSKVLLGIAKAAAGGTEFGKLLKDHGEDATRYGLLLPFSRKQELEAD
;
A
#
# COMPACT_ATOMS: atom_id res chain seq x y z
N MET A 1 9.61 -26.66 35.37
CA MET A 1 8.64 -27.36 34.52
C MET A 1 9.11 -27.22 33.07
N THR A 2 9.74 -28.25 32.52
CA THR A 2 10.28 -28.25 31.15
C THR A 2 9.15 -28.50 30.15
N LEU A 3 8.85 -27.53 29.29
CA LEU A 3 7.90 -27.76 28.19
C LEU A 3 8.39 -28.95 27.34
N PRO A 4 7.51 -29.88 26.92
CA PRO A 4 7.91 -31.06 26.16
C PRO A 4 8.56 -30.64 24.84
N ARG A 5 9.74 -31.18 24.54
CA ARG A 5 10.52 -30.97 23.29
C ARG A 5 9.74 -31.26 21.99
N LEU A 6 8.55 -31.86 22.08
CA LEU A 6 7.67 -32.20 20.96
C LEU A 6 6.62 -31.12 20.62
N ILE A 7 6.40 -30.10 21.48
CA ILE A 7 5.42 -29.04 21.20
C ILE A 7 5.96 -28.03 20.17
N LEU A 8 7.26 -27.77 20.18
CA LEU A 8 7.92 -26.83 19.29
C LEU A 8 7.83 -27.21 17.79
N PRO A 9 8.10 -28.46 17.37
CA PRO A 9 7.92 -28.86 15.96
C PRO A 9 6.44 -28.91 15.55
N LEU A 10 5.52 -29.17 16.48
CA LEU A 10 4.08 -29.17 16.22
C LEU A 10 3.54 -27.74 15.99
N LEU A 11 4.04 -26.76 16.74
CA LEU A 11 3.77 -25.33 16.50
C LEU A 11 4.41 -24.82 15.20
N MET A 12 5.59 -25.32 14.83
CA MET A 12 6.25 -24.98 13.55
C MET A 12 5.50 -25.57 12.34
N ALA A 13 4.97 -26.78 12.48
CA ALA A 13 4.12 -27.40 11.46
C ALA A 13 2.75 -26.71 11.34
N ALA A 14 2.17 -26.26 12.46
CA ALA A 14 0.96 -25.45 12.46
C ALA A 14 1.18 -24.06 11.83
N ALA A 15 2.38 -23.48 11.95
CA ALA A 15 2.74 -22.21 11.29
C ALA A 15 2.89 -22.34 9.76
N CYS A 16 3.31 -23.49 9.24
CA CYS A 16 3.33 -23.76 7.80
C CYS A 16 1.92 -23.96 7.20
N ALA A 17 0.91 -24.23 8.03
CA ALA A 17 -0.45 -24.52 7.58
C ALA A 17 -1.37 -23.29 7.49
N LEU A 18 -0.91 -22.09 7.88
CA LEU A 18 -1.68 -20.85 7.79
C LEU A 18 -1.44 -20.20 6.42
N GLY A 19 -2.40 -20.39 5.51
CA GLY A 19 -2.38 -19.90 4.13
C GLY A 19 -2.31 -18.38 4.03
N GLY A 20 -1.09 -17.85 3.97
CA GLY A 20 -0.84 -16.46 3.62
C GLY A 20 -0.85 -16.22 2.10
N CYS A 21 -0.75 -17.25 1.28
CA CYS A 21 -0.86 -17.10 -0.17
C CYS A 21 -2.33 -17.10 -0.61
N ALA A 22 -2.73 -16.10 -1.37
CA ALA A 22 -4.04 -16.00 -1.99
C ALA A 22 -3.89 -15.68 -3.49
N TYR A 23 -4.74 -16.29 -4.30
CA TYR A 23 -4.75 -16.06 -5.74
C TYR A 23 -5.39 -14.71 -6.06
N ASN A 24 -4.72 -13.91 -6.88
CA ASN A 24 -5.24 -12.65 -7.41
C ASN A 24 -5.67 -12.83 -8.89
N PRO A 25 -6.98 -12.78 -9.19
CA PRO A 25 -7.49 -12.98 -10.55
C PRO A 25 -7.13 -11.82 -11.49
N ASP A 26 -6.96 -10.59 -10.98
CA ASP A 26 -6.59 -9.43 -11.79
C ASP A 26 -5.15 -9.55 -12.30
N LEU A 27 -4.29 -10.24 -11.55
CA LEU A 27 -2.89 -10.49 -11.90
C LEU A 27 -2.61 -11.87 -12.49
N GLY A 28 -3.57 -12.79 -12.39
CA GLY A 28 -3.40 -14.18 -12.80
C GLY A 28 -2.35 -14.97 -12.01
N ARG A 29 -2.04 -14.56 -10.76
CA ARG A 29 -0.98 -15.19 -9.93
C ARG A 29 -1.31 -15.20 -8.44
N ASP A 30 -0.57 -16.02 -7.69
CA ASP A 30 -0.58 -15.98 -6.23
C ASP A 30 0.19 -14.77 -5.68
N GLN A 31 -0.33 -14.24 -4.57
CA GLN A 31 0.27 -13.19 -3.76
C GLN A 31 0.31 -13.63 -2.30
N LEU A 32 1.36 -13.23 -1.57
CA LEU A 32 1.36 -13.33 -0.12
C LEU A 32 0.53 -12.17 0.46
N LEU A 33 -0.65 -12.47 0.99
CA LEU A 33 -1.62 -11.52 1.53
C LEU A 33 -2.02 -11.93 2.95
N ILE A 34 -1.19 -11.58 3.92
CA ILE A 34 -1.50 -11.74 5.35
C ILE A 34 -2.15 -10.48 5.95
N VAL A 35 -2.07 -9.35 5.23
CA VAL A 35 -2.72 -8.09 5.59
C VAL A 35 -4.03 -7.95 4.83
N ASN A 36 -5.10 -7.55 5.53
CA ASN A 36 -6.39 -7.29 4.91
C ASN A 36 -6.53 -5.84 4.40
N ASP A 37 -7.43 -5.64 3.45
CA ASP A 37 -7.61 -4.34 2.80
C ASP A 37 -8.22 -3.28 3.75
N ASN A 38 -9.00 -3.70 4.75
CA ASN A 38 -9.59 -2.79 5.72
C ASN A 38 -8.52 -2.09 6.57
N ASN A 39 -7.49 -2.82 6.98
CA ASN A 39 -6.38 -2.25 7.73
C ASN A 39 -5.59 -1.26 6.86
N LEU A 40 -5.33 -1.61 5.59
CA LEU A 40 -4.66 -0.72 4.65
C LEU A 40 -5.48 0.53 4.33
N ALA A 41 -6.80 0.40 4.18
CA ALA A 41 -7.68 1.54 3.99
C ALA A 41 -7.62 2.49 5.19
N ALA A 42 -7.72 1.96 6.43
CA ALA A 42 -7.58 2.77 7.63
C ALA A 42 -6.21 3.45 7.74
N GLN A 43 -5.16 2.83 7.22
CA GLN A 43 -3.82 3.41 7.18
C GLN A 43 -3.69 4.44 6.06
N GLY A 44 -4.35 4.25 4.92
CA GLY A 44 -4.46 5.25 3.86
C GLY A 44 -5.21 6.50 4.33
N GLU A 45 -6.27 6.36 5.14
CA GLU A 45 -6.93 7.50 5.80
C GLU A 45 -5.95 8.30 6.68
N LYS A 46 -5.13 7.59 7.48
CA LYS A 46 -4.11 8.23 8.32
C LYS A 46 -3.06 8.94 7.48
N ALA A 47 -2.58 8.30 6.41
CA ALA A 47 -1.60 8.87 5.49
C ALA A 47 -2.16 10.12 4.81
N TRP A 48 -3.41 10.07 4.33
CA TRP A 48 -4.11 11.22 3.75
C TRP A 48 -4.22 12.39 4.74
N ALA A 49 -4.68 12.13 5.96
CA ALA A 49 -4.78 13.14 6.99
C ALA A 49 -3.41 13.72 7.41
N GLU A 50 -2.33 12.92 7.36
CA GLU A 50 -0.96 13.41 7.56
C GLU A 50 -0.49 14.29 6.40
N THR A 51 -0.71 13.88 5.16
CA THR A 51 -0.36 14.68 3.98
C THR A 51 -1.09 16.03 3.99
N LEU A 52 -2.40 16.03 4.26
CA LEU A 52 -3.17 17.29 4.36
C LEU A 52 -2.67 18.22 5.48
N ARG A 53 -2.15 17.67 6.58
CA ARG A 53 -1.58 18.48 7.68
C ARG A 53 -0.23 19.08 7.33
N ASN A 54 0.58 18.37 6.54
CA ASN A 54 1.98 18.71 6.28
C ASN A 54 2.20 19.38 4.91
N SER A 55 1.19 19.43 4.07
CA SER A 55 1.28 19.98 2.71
C SER A 55 0.30 21.14 2.50
N TYR A 56 0.64 22.02 1.57
CA TYR A 56 -0.26 23.08 1.12
C TYR A 56 -1.17 22.55 0.01
N VAL A 57 -2.49 22.69 0.17
CA VAL A 57 -3.47 22.28 -0.85
C VAL A 57 -3.84 23.48 -1.73
N SER A 58 -3.85 23.25 -3.04
CA SER A 58 -4.26 24.23 -4.03
C SER A 58 -5.71 24.64 -3.83
N LYS A 59 -5.96 25.95 -3.87
CA LYS A 59 -7.31 26.54 -3.89
C LYS A 59 -7.78 26.89 -5.30
N GLU A 60 -7.01 26.53 -6.32
CA GLU A 60 -7.31 26.90 -7.71
C GLU A 60 -8.41 25.98 -8.30
N PRO A 61 -9.63 26.49 -8.55
CA PRO A 61 -10.77 25.63 -8.89
C PRO A 61 -10.57 24.84 -10.19
N ARG A 62 -9.87 25.42 -11.16
CA ARG A 62 -9.64 24.79 -12.47
C ARG A 62 -8.75 23.54 -12.36
N LYS A 63 -7.63 23.64 -11.62
CA LYS A 63 -6.72 22.49 -11.41
C LYS A 63 -7.42 21.39 -10.62
N ASN A 64 -8.13 21.76 -9.56
CA ASN A 64 -8.83 20.80 -8.71
C ASN A 64 -9.94 20.07 -9.49
N ALA A 65 -10.76 20.81 -10.27
CA ALA A 65 -11.80 20.22 -11.10
C ALA A 65 -11.22 19.30 -12.19
N ARG A 66 -10.09 19.66 -12.81
CA ARG A 66 -9.39 18.82 -13.80
C ARG A 66 -8.95 17.49 -13.19
N VAL A 67 -8.26 17.52 -12.06
CA VAL A 67 -7.78 16.31 -11.37
C VAL A 67 -8.95 15.44 -10.92
N GLN A 68 -10.00 16.03 -10.36
CA GLN A 68 -11.21 15.30 -9.97
C GLN A 68 -11.87 14.63 -11.18
N ALA A 69 -12.05 15.33 -12.29
CA ALA A 69 -12.71 14.79 -13.47
C ALA A 69 -11.91 13.67 -14.17
N VAL A 70 -10.58 13.82 -14.26
CA VAL A 70 -9.70 12.76 -14.80
C VAL A 70 -9.66 11.57 -13.84
N GLY A 71 -9.39 11.82 -12.56
CA GLY A 71 -9.29 10.77 -11.55
C GLY A 71 -10.59 9.97 -11.42
N GLN A 72 -11.75 10.62 -11.38
CA GLN A 72 -13.03 9.91 -11.30
C GLN A 72 -13.28 8.97 -12.49
N ARG A 73 -12.90 9.38 -13.71
CA ARG A 73 -12.99 8.52 -14.89
C ARG A 73 -12.07 7.30 -14.77
N VAL A 74 -10.83 7.50 -14.34
CA VAL A 74 -9.85 6.42 -14.11
C VAL A 74 -10.34 5.45 -13.04
N ILE A 75 -10.73 5.95 -11.87
CA ILE A 75 -11.24 5.14 -10.75
C ILE A 75 -12.48 4.33 -11.15
N THR A 76 -13.36 4.91 -11.97
CA THR A 76 -14.53 4.20 -12.49
C THR A 76 -14.12 3.09 -13.45
N ALA A 77 -13.21 3.37 -14.38
CA ALA A 77 -12.70 2.37 -15.32
C ALA A 77 -11.95 1.23 -14.62
N ALA A 78 -11.25 1.53 -13.52
CA ALA A 78 -10.55 0.56 -12.68
C ALA A 78 -11.49 -0.29 -11.80
N GLY A 79 -12.81 -0.09 -11.85
CA GLY A 79 -13.76 -0.84 -11.01
C GLY A 79 -13.75 -0.44 -9.52
N LEU A 80 -13.12 0.69 -9.17
CA LEU A 80 -12.94 1.15 -7.79
C LEU A 80 -14.00 2.15 -7.33
N ALA A 81 -15.02 2.43 -8.15
CA ALA A 81 -16.08 3.41 -7.87
C ALA A 81 -17.06 3.01 -6.76
N GLY A 82 -16.96 1.80 -6.20
CA GLY A 82 -17.85 1.29 -5.15
C GLY A 82 -17.74 1.99 -3.79
N ARG A 83 -16.96 3.07 -3.69
CA ARG A 83 -16.76 3.87 -2.47
C ARG A 83 -16.55 5.36 -2.80
N PRO A 84 -16.71 6.28 -1.83
CA PRO A 84 -16.35 7.68 -2.00
C PRO A 84 -14.87 7.87 -2.29
N TRP A 85 -14.55 8.93 -3.05
CA TRP A 85 -13.19 9.31 -3.39
C TRP A 85 -12.95 10.80 -3.16
N ASP A 86 -11.87 11.13 -2.45
CA ASP A 86 -11.38 12.49 -2.27
C ASP A 86 -10.24 12.78 -3.24
N TYR A 87 -10.18 14.03 -3.69
CA TYR A 87 -9.19 14.50 -4.65
C TYR A 87 -8.55 15.78 -4.13
N ALA A 88 -7.22 15.85 -4.12
CA ALA A 88 -6.50 17.07 -3.78
C ALA A 88 -5.33 17.33 -4.72
N VAL A 89 -5.09 18.62 -4.98
CA VAL A 89 -3.89 19.08 -5.66
C VAL A 89 -2.97 19.72 -4.63
N PHE A 90 -1.75 19.22 -4.50
CA PHE A 90 -0.75 19.71 -3.56
C PHE A 90 0.17 20.72 -4.23
N LEU A 91 0.46 21.83 -3.54
CA LEU A 91 1.41 22.85 -3.97
C LEU A 91 2.84 22.39 -3.69
N ASP A 92 3.28 21.41 -4.47
CA ASP A 92 4.64 20.88 -4.51
C ASP A 92 5.13 20.90 -5.96
N GLU A 93 6.32 21.44 -6.18
CA GLU A 93 6.97 21.52 -7.50
C GLU A 93 7.61 20.18 -7.91
N ALA A 94 7.83 19.27 -6.96
CA ALA A 94 8.25 17.91 -7.26
C ALA A 94 7.10 17.15 -7.95
N PRO A 95 7.29 16.63 -9.18
CA PRO A 95 6.26 15.89 -9.88
C PRO A 95 5.92 14.60 -9.15
N ASN A 96 4.65 14.46 -8.73
CA ASN A 96 4.18 13.27 -8.06
C ASN A 96 2.65 13.11 -8.17
N ALA A 97 2.19 11.87 -8.07
CA ALA A 97 0.80 11.50 -7.85
C ALA A 97 0.75 10.26 -6.95
N PHE A 98 -0.40 10.04 -6.33
CA PHE A 98 -0.63 8.82 -5.56
C PHE A 98 -2.12 8.51 -5.49
N VAL A 99 -2.43 7.22 -5.42
CA VAL A 99 -3.78 6.70 -5.18
C VAL A 99 -3.71 5.79 -3.97
N LEU A 100 -4.34 6.18 -2.87
CA LEU A 100 -4.28 5.43 -1.62
C LEU A 100 -5.47 4.48 -1.46
N PRO A 101 -5.25 3.28 -0.91
CA PRO A 101 -6.33 2.47 -0.35
C PRO A 101 -7.11 3.32 0.67
N GLY A 102 -8.43 3.36 0.57
CA GLY A 102 -9.27 4.27 1.36
C GLY A 102 -10.10 5.21 0.50
N GLY A 103 -9.61 5.54 -0.70
CA GLY A 103 -10.33 6.36 -1.67
C GLY A 103 -9.75 7.78 -1.76
N HIS A 104 -8.43 7.91 -1.88
CA HIS A 104 -7.79 9.23 -1.95
C HIS A 104 -6.89 9.31 -3.17
N VAL A 105 -7.06 10.37 -3.97
CA VAL A 105 -6.18 10.71 -5.09
C VAL A 105 -5.49 12.03 -4.80
N GLY A 106 -4.15 11.99 -4.79
CA GLY A 106 -3.30 13.17 -4.68
C GLY A 106 -2.50 13.40 -5.94
N VAL A 107 -2.41 14.67 -6.36
CA VAL A 107 -1.57 15.09 -7.50
C VAL A 107 -0.81 16.36 -7.11
N THR A 108 0.46 16.50 -7.49
CA THR A 108 1.21 17.74 -7.24
C THR A 108 1.07 18.73 -8.40
N VAL A 109 1.24 20.03 -8.14
CA VAL A 109 1.33 21.03 -9.20
C VAL A 109 2.51 20.77 -10.13
N GLY A 110 3.62 20.24 -9.61
CA GLY A 110 4.77 19.80 -10.38
C GLY A 110 4.45 18.71 -11.41
N LEU A 111 3.52 17.79 -11.11
CA LEU A 111 3.07 16.84 -12.13
C LEU A 111 2.19 17.53 -13.17
N LEU A 112 1.30 18.42 -12.73
CA LEU A 112 0.40 19.15 -13.63
C LEU A 112 1.13 20.09 -14.61
N THR A 113 2.34 20.53 -14.30
CA THR A 113 3.18 21.33 -15.21
C THR A 113 3.92 20.47 -16.23
N LEU A 114 4.11 19.16 -15.96
CA LEU A 114 4.74 18.23 -16.90
C LEU A 114 3.74 17.62 -17.90
N VAL A 115 2.54 17.29 -17.45
CA VAL A 115 1.52 16.66 -18.32
C VAL A 115 0.86 17.68 -19.24
N GLU A 116 0.89 17.42 -20.53
CA GLU A 116 0.40 18.32 -21.58
C GLU A 116 -1.12 18.23 -21.76
N ASN A 117 -1.71 17.07 -21.43
CA ASN A 117 -3.13 16.79 -21.65
C ASN A 117 -3.70 15.84 -20.59
N ASP A 118 -5.02 15.65 -20.64
CA ASP A 118 -5.74 14.81 -19.68
C ASP A 118 -5.42 13.32 -19.82
N ASP A 119 -5.02 12.86 -21.01
CA ASP A 119 -4.67 11.46 -21.24
C ASP A 119 -3.35 11.10 -20.55
N GLN A 120 -2.37 12.01 -20.58
CA GLN A 120 -1.11 11.85 -19.85
C GLN A 120 -1.33 11.89 -18.33
N LEU A 121 -2.22 12.77 -17.84
CA LEU A 121 -2.60 12.76 -16.43
C LEU A 121 -3.34 11.46 -16.05
N ALA A 122 -4.22 10.99 -16.92
CA ALA A 122 -4.96 9.75 -16.74
C ALA A 122 -4.02 8.54 -16.73
N ALA A 123 -2.96 8.52 -17.54
CA ALA A 123 -1.97 7.45 -17.54
C ALA A 123 -1.26 7.35 -16.19
N VAL A 124 -0.83 8.47 -15.62
CA VAL A 124 -0.16 8.48 -14.30
C VAL A 124 -1.14 8.06 -13.20
N ILE A 125 -2.34 8.62 -13.14
CA ILE A 125 -3.35 8.21 -12.14
C ILE A 125 -3.77 6.74 -12.36
N GLY A 126 -3.78 6.27 -13.60
CA GLY A 126 -4.09 4.91 -13.99
C GLY A 126 -3.07 3.92 -13.46
N HIS A 127 -1.78 4.20 -13.62
CA HIS A 127 -0.68 3.44 -13.02
C HIS A 127 -0.83 3.36 -11.49
N GLU A 128 -1.05 4.50 -10.83
CA GLU A 128 -1.27 4.53 -9.38
C GLU A 128 -2.52 3.72 -8.94
N ALA A 129 -3.61 3.80 -9.71
CA ALA A 129 -4.81 2.99 -9.47
C ALA A 129 -4.56 1.49 -9.73
N GLY A 130 -3.69 1.15 -10.68
CA GLY A 130 -3.22 -0.20 -10.96
C GLY A 130 -2.58 -0.84 -9.74
N HIS A 131 -1.75 -0.10 -8.99
CA HIS A 131 -1.20 -0.59 -7.71
C HIS A 131 -2.28 -0.94 -6.68
N VAL A 132 -3.38 -0.17 -6.65
CA VAL A 132 -4.51 -0.42 -5.74
C VAL A 132 -5.30 -1.66 -6.17
N VAL A 133 -5.63 -1.77 -7.46
CA VAL A 133 -6.32 -2.95 -8.03
C VAL A 133 -5.50 -4.22 -7.78
N ALA A 134 -4.21 -4.16 -8.06
CA ALA A 134 -3.27 -5.27 -7.87
C ALA A 134 -2.94 -5.58 -6.41
N ARG A 135 -3.45 -4.79 -5.45
CA ARG A 135 -3.20 -4.92 -4.01
C ARG A 135 -1.71 -4.96 -3.66
N HIS A 136 -0.89 -4.22 -4.42
CA HIS A 136 0.56 -4.26 -4.28
C HIS A 136 1.05 -3.79 -2.90
N ALA A 137 0.38 -2.81 -2.30
CA ALA A 137 0.68 -2.38 -0.93
C ALA A 137 0.42 -3.51 0.07
N ALA A 138 -0.69 -4.25 -0.07
CA ALA A 138 -1.01 -5.38 0.79
C ALA A 138 0.03 -6.49 0.68
N GLU A 139 0.43 -6.82 -0.55
CA GLU A 139 1.47 -7.80 -0.82
C GLU A 139 2.81 -7.39 -0.21
N ARG A 140 3.22 -6.12 -0.35
CA ARG A 140 4.47 -5.61 0.23
C ARG A 140 4.46 -5.68 1.75
N VAL A 141 3.44 -5.13 2.41
CA VAL A 141 3.36 -5.14 3.88
C VAL A 141 3.34 -6.58 4.39
N SER A 142 2.69 -7.49 3.67
CA SER A 142 2.69 -8.91 3.97
C SER A 142 4.08 -9.54 3.87
N GLN A 143 4.82 -9.29 2.78
CA GLN A 143 6.19 -9.77 2.60
C GLN A 143 7.15 -9.22 3.66
N GLU A 144 7.05 -7.94 3.99
CA GLU A 144 7.87 -7.31 5.04
C GLU A 144 7.58 -7.89 6.42
N THR A 145 6.30 -8.00 6.77
CA THR A 145 5.86 -8.56 8.05
C THR A 145 6.37 -9.99 8.20
N THR A 146 6.19 -10.83 7.17
CA THR A 146 6.69 -12.20 7.17
C THR A 146 8.22 -12.26 7.30
N SER A 147 8.95 -11.43 6.55
CA SER A 147 10.41 -11.37 6.64
C SER A 147 10.90 -11.00 8.04
N LYS A 148 10.27 -10.01 8.68
CA LYS A 148 10.60 -9.57 10.05
C LYS A 148 10.27 -10.65 11.08
N VAL A 149 9.12 -11.33 10.95
CA VAL A 149 8.75 -12.46 11.82
C VAL A 149 9.77 -13.60 11.71
N LEU A 150 10.17 -13.97 10.49
CA LEU A 150 11.18 -15.00 10.26
C LEU A 150 12.53 -14.63 10.88
N LEU A 151 12.98 -13.39 10.71
CA LEU A 151 14.20 -12.88 11.34
C LEU A 151 14.10 -12.92 12.87
N GLY A 152 12.93 -12.59 13.43
CA GLY A 152 12.66 -12.69 14.86
C GLY A 152 12.78 -14.12 15.38
N ILE A 153 12.17 -15.08 14.68
CA ILE A 153 12.25 -16.51 15.02
C ILE A 153 13.70 -16.98 14.96
N ALA A 154 14.45 -16.61 13.91
CA ALA A 154 15.86 -16.95 13.78
C ALA A 154 16.71 -16.40 14.93
N LYS A 155 16.49 -15.13 15.33
CA LYS A 155 17.16 -14.51 16.47
C LYS A 155 16.80 -15.21 17.79
N ALA A 156 15.53 -15.58 17.98
CA ALA A 156 15.07 -16.31 19.16
C ALA A 156 15.72 -17.69 19.27
N ALA A 157 15.78 -18.42 18.15
CA ALA A 157 16.46 -19.72 18.07
C ALA A 157 17.97 -19.61 18.34
N ALA A 158 18.59 -18.47 17.98
CA ALA A 158 19.98 -18.15 18.30
C ALA A 158 20.22 -17.65 19.75
N GLY A 159 19.19 -17.66 20.61
CA GLY A 159 19.29 -17.29 22.03
C GLY A 159 18.96 -15.82 22.34
N GLY A 160 18.46 -15.05 21.37
CA GLY A 160 17.97 -13.68 21.61
C GLY A 160 16.62 -13.66 22.33
N THR A 161 16.46 -12.78 23.32
CA THR A 161 15.24 -12.69 24.15
C THR A 161 14.24 -11.61 23.68
N GLU A 162 14.54 -10.87 22.62
CA GLU A 162 13.73 -9.71 22.17
C GLU A 162 12.62 -10.04 21.15
N PHE A 163 12.25 -11.30 20.95
CA PHE A 163 11.20 -11.68 19.98
C PHE A 163 9.86 -10.97 20.24
N GLY A 164 9.45 -10.85 21.51
CA GLY A 164 8.19 -10.19 21.88
C GLY A 164 8.17 -8.68 21.64
N LYS A 165 9.33 -8.01 21.61
CA LYS A 165 9.45 -6.57 21.32
C LYS A 165 9.41 -6.31 19.82
N LEU A 166 10.07 -7.16 19.03
CA LEU A 166 10.02 -7.17 17.55
C LEU A 166 8.63 -7.44 16.98
N LEU A 167 7.68 -7.95 17.76
CA LEU A 167 6.29 -8.10 17.30
C LEU A 167 5.40 -6.92 17.68
N LYS A 168 5.75 -6.17 18.74
CA LYS A 168 4.88 -5.13 19.31
C LYS A 168 5.10 -3.74 18.70
N ASP A 169 6.33 -3.43 18.29
CA ASP A 169 6.68 -2.10 17.76
C ASP A 169 6.30 -1.90 16.26
N HIS A 170 5.78 -2.93 15.57
CA HIS A 170 5.88 -2.97 14.10
C HIS A 170 4.56 -2.97 13.31
N GLY A 171 3.42 -2.81 13.99
CA GLY A 171 2.13 -2.60 13.31
C GLY A 171 2.01 -1.24 12.61
N GLU A 172 2.71 -0.22 13.10
CA GLU A 172 2.59 1.15 12.61
C GLU A 172 3.64 1.50 11.53
N ASP A 173 4.89 1.09 11.69
CA ASP A 173 5.98 1.44 10.78
C ASP A 173 5.91 0.72 9.43
N ALA A 174 5.59 -0.58 9.40
CA ALA A 174 5.62 -1.39 8.18
C ALA A 174 4.69 -0.88 7.07
N THR A 175 3.65 -0.11 7.44
CA THR A 175 2.68 0.36 6.47
C THR A 175 3.06 1.67 5.81
N ARG A 176 3.72 2.57 6.54
CA ARG A 176 4.28 3.79 5.95
C ARG A 176 5.27 3.44 4.84
N TYR A 177 6.05 2.38 5.04
CA TYR A 177 6.95 1.82 4.03
C TYR A 177 6.21 1.07 2.91
N GLY A 178 5.14 0.35 3.23
CA GLY A 178 4.33 -0.38 2.25
C GLY A 178 3.58 0.50 1.24
N LEU A 179 3.19 1.70 1.65
CA LEU A 179 2.42 2.66 0.84
C LEU A 179 3.28 3.69 0.11
N LEU A 180 4.48 4.00 0.62
CA LEU A 180 5.27 5.15 0.15
C LEU A 180 6.64 4.78 -0.44
N LEU A 181 7.08 3.52 -0.38
CA LEU A 181 8.31 3.08 -1.01
C LEU A 181 8.09 2.60 -2.45
N PRO A 182 9.10 2.72 -3.34
CA PRO A 182 9.04 2.24 -4.72
C PRO A 182 8.63 0.77 -4.82
N PHE A 183 7.86 0.40 -5.85
CA PHE A 183 7.48 -0.99 -6.04
C PHE A 183 8.56 -1.82 -6.72
N SER A 184 8.45 -3.15 -6.56
CA SER A 184 9.33 -4.06 -7.29
C SER A 184 9.05 -3.95 -8.79
N ARG A 185 10.05 -4.16 -9.65
CA ARG A 185 9.88 -4.09 -11.11
C ARG A 185 8.69 -4.89 -11.63
N LYS A 186 8.41 -6.05 -11.03
CA LYS A 186 7.26 -6.88 -11.40
C LYS A 186 5.93 -6.15 -11.13
N GLN A 187 5.83 -5.49 -9.99
CA GLN A 187 4.64 -4.75 -9.59
C GLN A 187 4.45 -3.47 -10.41
N GLU A 188 5.55 -2.81 -10.80
CA GLU A 188 5.49 -1.69 -11.75
C GLU A 188 4.92 -2.14 -13.11
N LEU A 189 5.40 -3.29 -13.63
CA LEU A 189 4.87 -3.88 -14.87
C LEU A 189 3.42 -4.37 -14.78
N GLU A 190 2.94 -4.69 -13.58
CA GLU A 190 1.56 -5.09 -13.32
C GLU A 190 0.63 -3.88 -13.15
N ALA A 191 1.19 -2.70 -12.85
CA ALA A 191 0.45 -1.45 -12.71
C ALA A 191 0.33 -0.67 -14.03
N ASP A 192 1.30 -0.84 -14.94
CA ASP A 192 1.30 -0.32 -16.33
C ASP A 192 0.29 -1.05 -17.25
#